data_AF-A0A2C2USK8-F1
#
_entry.id   AF-A0A2C2USK8-F1
#
_cell.length_a   1.000
_cell.length_b   1.000
_cell.length_c   1.000
_cell.angle_alpha   90.00
_cell.angle_beta   90.00
_cell.angle_gamma   90.00
#
_symmetry.space_group_name_H-M   'P 1'
#
loop_
_entity.id
_entity.type
_entity.pdbx_description
1 polymer ?
#
loop_
_entity_poly.entity_id
_entity_poly.type
_entity_poly.pdbx_seq_one_letter_code
_entity_poly.pdbx_strand_id
1 'polypeptide(L)' 'MEKRLKNIYKKTLFVELVKLGHDFHHSMRNKDNPKYQVYVMVDTPKLRKDLVQLSGQTYIEGYEGYYGEI' A
#
# COMPACT_ATOMS: atom_id res chain seq x y z
N MET A 1 -10.99 4.65 16.81
CA MET A 1 -9.57 4.38 16.47
C MET A 1 -9.37 4.67 15.00
N GLU A 2 -8.41 5.53 14.66
CA GLU A 2 -8.12 5.88 13.27
C GLU A 2 -7.40 4.71 12.58
N LYS A 3 -7.86 4.32 11.38
CA LYS A 3 -7.24 3.24 10.62
C LYS A 3 -5.94 3.75 10.00
N ARG A 4 -4.84 3.02 10.15
CA ARG A 4 -3.59 3.31 9.42
C ARG A 4 -3.83 3.14 7.91
N LEU A 5 -3.13 3.94 7.10
CA LEU A 5 -3.28 3.96 5.65
C LEU A 5 -1.95 3.68 4.95
N LYS A 6 -2.02 3.09 3.75
CA LYS A 6 -0.85 2.80 2.91
C LYS A 6 -1.06 3.35 1.50
N ASN A 7 -0.06 4.07 1.02
CA ASN A 7 -0.03 4.57 -0.36
C ASN A 7 0.51 3.52 -1.32
N ILE A 8 -0.20 3.29 -2.42
CA ILE A 8 0.18 2.43 -3.53
C ILE A 8 0.35 3.30 -4.77
N TYR A 9 1.58 3.36 -5.27
CA TYR A 9 1.95 4.23 -6.40
C TYR A 9 1.86 3.52 -7.75
N LYS A 10 1.85 2.18 -7.77
CA LYS A 10 1.80 1.39 -9.00
C LYS A 10 0.37 0.89 -9.25
N LYS A 11 -0.26 1.33 -10.35
CA LYS A 11 -1.64 0.97 -10.71
C LYS A 11 -1.86 -0.54 -10.80
N THR A 12 -0.94 -1.28 -11.42
CA THR A 12 -1.08 -2.74 -11.56
C THR A 12 -1.08 -3.43 -10.20
N LEU A 13 -0.22 -2.99 -9.28
CA LEU A 13 -0.18 -3.51 -7.91
C LEU A 13 -1.48 -3.22 -7.16
N PHE A 14 -2.00 -2.00 -7.27
CA PHE A 14 -3.31 -1.65 -6.70
C PHE A 14 -4.42 -2.57 -7.21
N VAL A 15 -4.49 -2.83 -8.52
CA VAL A 15 -5.50 -3.71 -9.12
C VAL A 15 -5.41 -5.13 -8.55
N GLU A 16 -4.21 -5.69 -8.42
CA GLU A 16 -4.04 -7.03 -7.83
C GLU A 16 -4.46 -7.06 -6.34
N LEU A 17 -4.14 -6.02 -5.57
CA LEU A 17 -4.57 -5.94 -4.17
C LEU A 17 -6.09 -5.82 -4.04
N VAL A 18 -6.77 -5.09 -4.92
CA VAL A 18 -8.24 -5.03 -4.94
C VAL A 18 -8.84 -6.40 -5.27
N LYS A 19 -8.26 -7.14 -6.23
CA LYS A 19 -8.70 -8.52 -6.55
C LYS A 19 -8.52 -9.47 -5.35
N LEU A 20 -7.53 -9.23 -4.51
CA LEU A 20 -7.29 -9.98 -3.26
C LEU A 20 -8.22 -9.57 -2.11
N GLY A 21 -9.15 -8.63 -2.34
CA GLY A 21 -10.17 -8.23 -1.37
C GLY A 21 -9.71 -7.19 -0.35
N HIS A 22 -8.65 -6.43 -0.63
CA HIS A 22 -8.19 -5.37 0.27
C HIS A 22 -9.04 -4.10 0.15
N ASP A 23 -9.27 -3.44 1.28
CA ASP A 23 -10.09 -2.23 1.36
C ASP A 23 -9.39 -1.02 0.71
N PHE A 24 -9.95 -0.55 -0.40
CA PHE A 24 -9.64 0.75 -0.97
C PHE A 24 -10.28 1.86 -0.15
N HIS A 25 -9.51 2.87 0.25
CA HIS A 25 -10.01 4.00 1.01
C HIS A 25 -10.34 5.19 0.10
N HIS A 26 -9.35 5.69 -0.62
CA HIS A 26 -9.51 6.82 -1.56
C HIS A 26 -8.32 6.88 -2.52
N SER A 27 -8.37 7.79 -3.48
CA SER A 27 -7.22 8.07 -4.34
C SER A 27 -7.01 9.58 -4.44
N MET A 28 -5.77 9.97 -4.68
CA MET A 28 -5.37 11.38 -4.81
C MET A 28 -4.34 11.53 -5.93
N ARG A 29 -4.19 12.77 -6.42
CA ARG A 29 -3.08 13.09 -7.31
C ARG A 29 -1.77 13.01 -6.54
N ASN A 30 -0.72 12.49 -7.18
CA ASN A 30 0.61 12.54 -6.60
C ASN A 30 1.04 14.02 -6.48
N LYS A 31 1.58 14.41 -5.32
CA LYS A 31 1.97 15.79 -5.02
C LYS A 31 3.16 16.27 -5.88
N ASP A 32 4.12 15.39 -6.14
CA ASP A 32 5.35 15.70 -6.87
C ASP A 32 5.12 15.65 -8.38
N ASN A 33 4.23 14.77 -8.84
CA ASN A 33 3.89 14.66 -10.25
C ASN A 33 2.38 14.38 -10.45
N PRO A 34 1.56 15.43 -10.64
CA PRO A 34 0.10 15.34 -10.76
C PRO A 34 -0.41 14.49 -11.94
N LYS A 35 0.46 14.12 -12.90
CA LYS A 35 0.12 13.16 -13.97
C LYS A 35 -0.24 11.79 -13.38
N TYR A 36 0.36 11.42 -12.26
CA TYR A 36 0.16 10.12 -11.62
C TYR A 36 -0.91 10.16 -10.53
N GLN A 37 -1.57 9.01 -10.32
CA GLN A 37 -2.55 8.78 -9.26
C GLN A 37 -1.91 7.93 -8.17
N VAL A 38 -2.15 8.29 -6.90
CA VAL A 38 -1.82 7.48 -5.72
C VAL A 38 -3.10 6.83 -5.22
N TYR A 39 -3.07 5.53 -4.97
CA TYR A 39 -4.19 4.77 -4.42
C TYR A 39 -3.93 4.49 -2.94
N VAL A 40 -4.88 4.80 -2.08
CA VAL A 40 -4.73 4.67 -0.63
C VAL A 40 -5.60 3.52 -0.16
N MET A 41 -4.99 2.58 0.56
CA MET A 41 -5.65 1.38 1.10
C MET A 41 -5.54 1.35 2.61
N VAL A 42 -6.46 0.63 3.27
CA VAL A 42 -6.41 0.41 4.71
C VAL A 42 -5.22 -0.50 5.05
N ASP A 43 -4.32 -0.03 5.91
CA ASP A 43 -3.14 -0.76 6.31
C ASP A 43 -3.49 -1.89 7.30
N THR A 44 -3.44 -3.13 6.81
CA THR A 44 -3.67 -4.34 7.58
C THR A 44 -2.43 -5.24 7.53
N PRO A 45 -2.23 -6.14 8.52
CA PRO A 45 -1.16 -7.15 8.44
C PRO A 45 -1.24 -7.98 7.16
N LYS A 46 -2.46 -8.33 6.71
CA LYS A 46 -2.68 -9.05 5.45
C LYS A 46 -2.25 -8.23 4.23
N LEU A 47 -2.59 -6.94 4.16
CA LEU A 47 -2.16 -6.05 3.08
C LEU A 47 -0.63 -6.03 2.98
N ARG A 48 0.07 -5.88 4.11
CA ARG A 48 1.54 -5.86 4.14
C ARG A 48 2.16 -7.16 3.64
N LYS A 49 1.58 -8.31 4.03
CA LYS A 49 2.03 -9.62 3.56
C LYS A 49 1.83 -9.78 2.05
N ASP A 50 0.63 -9.49 1.55
CA ASP A 50 0.30 -9.65 0.13
C ASP A 50 1.10 -8.66 -0.74
N LEU A 51 1.37 -7.44 -0.25
CA LEU A 51 2.25 -6.46 -0.90
C LEU A 51 3.66 -7.01 -1.13
N VAL A 52 4.24 -7.64 -0.11
CA VAL A 52 5.59 -8.20 -0.16
C VAL A 52 5.64 -9.41 -1.09
N GLN A 53 4.62 -10.26 -1.07
CA GLN A 53 4.51 -11.38 -2.01
C GLN A 53 4.40 -10.91 -3.47
N LEU A 54 3.55 -9.91 -3.74
CA LEU A 54 3.36 -9.36 -5.09
C LEU A 54 4.57 -8.58 -5.61
N SER A 55 5.42 -8.05 -4.73
CA SER A 55 6.69 -7.41 -5.10
C SER A 55 7.84 -8.40 -5.29
N GLY A 56 7.62 -9.70 -5.07
CA GLY A 56 8.65 -10.73 -5.15
C GLY A 56 9.64 -10.69 -3.99
N GLN A 57 9.28 -10.03 -2.89
CA GLN A 57 10.10 -9.91 -1.69
C GLN A 57 9.68 -10.95 -0.64
N THR A 58 10.56 -11.24 0.32
CA THR A 58 10.26 -12.15 1.44
C THR A 58 9.65 -11.38 2.60
N TYR A 59 8.48 -11.83 3.10
CA TYR A 59 7.85 -11.24 4.27
C TYR A 59 8.55 -11.70 5.55
N ILE A 60 9.09 -10.76 6.31
CA ILE A 60 9.72 -11.01 7.61
C ILE A 60 8.73 -10.59 8.69
N GLU A 61 8.23 -11.55 9.46
CA GLU A 61 7.35 -11.31 10.59
C GLU A 61 8.09 -10.55 11.70
N GLY A 62 7.48 -9.52 12.27
CA GLY A 62 8.09 -8.69 13.32
C GLY A 62 9.04 -7.59 12.82
N TYR A 63 9.26 -7.45 11.51
CA TYR A 63 10.02 -6.32 10.97
C TYR A 63 9.11 -5.08 10.82
N GLU A 64 9.06 -4.26 11.87
CA GLU A 64 8.55 -2.89 11.77
C GLU A 64 9.63 -2.02 11.12
N GLY A 65 9.69 -2.02 9.79
CA GLY A 65 10.60 -1.13 9.06
C GLY A 65 10.47 0.31 9.57
N TYR A 66 11.59 0.95 9.89
CA TYR A 66 11.63 2.33 10.35
C TYR A 66 10.97 3.24 9.30
N TYR A 67 9.84 3.85 9.65
CA TYR A 67 9.37 5.04 8.96
C TYR A 67 10.29 6.19 9.40
N GLY A 68 11.45 6.31 8.73
CA GLY A 68 12.26 7.51 8.88
C GLY A 68 11.40 8.72 8.54
N GLU A 69 11.37 9.70 9.45
CA GLU A 69 10.78 11.01 9.19
C GLU A 69 11.45 11.59 7.93
N ILE A 70 10.64 11.92 6.92
CA ILE A 70 11.06 12.63 5.70
C ILE A 70 11.05 14.12 6.00
#